data_AF-A0A9C8WTQ0-F1
#
_entry.id   AF-A0A9C8WTQ0-F1
#
_cell.length_a   1.000
_cell.length_b   1.000
_cell.length_c   1.000
_cell.angle_alpha   90.00
_cell.angle_beta   90.00
_cell.angle_gamma   90.00
#
_symmetry.space_group_name_H-M   'P 1'
#
loop_
_entity.id
_entity.type
_entity.pdbx_description
1 polymer ?
#
loop_
_entity_poly.entity_id
_entity_poly.type
_entity_poly.pdbx_seq_one_letter_code
_entity_poly.pdbx_strand_id
1 'polypeptide(L)' 'MAKSVQDLPKEIRQYIDVHEWDMRTLEGNQRFRELKAKSLPSIALDGELVYESLIPGQEELIAEITGRWKILNG' A
#
# COMPACT_ATOMS: atom_id res chain seq x y z
N MET A 1 10.65 -4.42 1.44
CA MET A 1 9.37 -3.99 2.03
C MET A 1 9.50 -2.63 2.65
N ALA A 2 8.57 -1.72 2.36
CA ALA A 2 8.50 -0.47 3.13
C ALA A 2 8.24 -0.87 4.60
N LYS A 3 9.11 -0.40 5.51
CA LYS A 3 9.06 -0.74 6.94
C LYS A 3 7.66 -0.49 7.53
N SER A 4 6.98 0.53 7.01
CA SER A 4 5.63 0.91 7.42
C SER A 4 4.58 -0.20 7.23
N VAL A 5 4.74 -1.09 6.26
CA VAL A 5 3.80 -2.20 6.04
C VAL A 5 4.17 -3.43 6.88
N GLN A 6 5.45 -3.60 7.22
CA GLN A 6 5.92 -4.66 8.10
C GLN A 6 5.43 -4.48 9.54
N ASP A 7 5.42 -3.23 10.00
CA ASP A 7 5.05 -2.84 11.36
C ASP A 7 3.53 -2.71 11.58
N LEU A 8 2.71 -3.02 10.56
CA LEU A 8 1.25 -3.00 10.72
C LEU A 8 0.82 -4.00 11.81
N PRO A 9 -0.13 -3.61 12.69
CA PRO A 9 -0.66 -4.49 13.73
C PRO A 9 -1.18 -5.79 13.14
N LYS A 10 -0.97 -6.91 13.85
CA LYS A 10 -1.47 -8.23 13.42
C LYS A 10 -2.97 -8.23 13.12
N GLU A 11 -3.71 -7.41 13.86
CA GLU A 11 -5.15 -7.25 13.72
C GLU A 11 -5.57 -6.63 12.39
N ILE A 12 -4.72 -5.79 11.78
CA ILE A 12 -4.97 -5.19 10.47
C ILE A 12 -4.52 -6.14 9.36
N ARG A 13 -3.43 -6.88 9.61
CA ARG A 13 -2.81 -7.83 8.68
C ARG A 13 -3.70 -9.02 8.31
N GLN A 14 -4.74 -9.30 9.09
CA GLN A 14 -5.77 -10.29 8.79
C GLN A 14 -6.87 -9.77 7.83
N TYR A 15 -6.96 -8.45 7.64
CA TYR A 15 -7.95 -7.82 6.75
C TYR A 15 -7.37 -7.39 5.40
N ILE A 16 -6.04 -7.43 5.24
CA ILE A 16 -5.36 -6.96 4.04
C ILE A 16 -4.43 -8.03 3.49
N ASP A 17 -4.26 -8.02 2.17
CA ASP A 17 -3.24 -8.80 1.49
C ASP A 17 -2.14 -7.87 0.99
N VAL A 18 -0.92 -8.10 1.46
CA VAL A 18 0.22 -7.21 1.21
C VAL A 18 1.08 -7.78 0.09
N HIS A 19 1.23 -7.00 -0.97
CA HIS A 19 2.13 -7.31 -2.06
C HIS A 19 3.24 -6.25 -2.15
N GLU A 20 4.46 -6.73 -2.36
CA GLU A 20 5.62 -5.89 -2.62
C GLU A 20 6.15 -6.16 -4.02
N TRP A 21 6.45 -5.08 -4.73
CA TRP A 21 7.06 -5.15 -6.05
C TRP A 21 8.42 -4.44 -6.06
N ASP A 22 9.41 -5.11 -6.64
CA ASP A 22 10.75 -4.55 -6.82
C ASP A 22 10.90 -3.93 -8.21
N MET A 23 11.26 -2.65 -8.25
CA MET A 23 11.45 -1.87 -9.47
C MET A 23 12.64 -2.33 -10.32
N ARG A 24 13.51 -3.19 -9.79
CA ARG A 24 14.57 -3.85 -10.56
C ARG A 24 14.06 -5.04 -11.37
N THR A 25 12.81 -5.47 -11.14
CA THR A 25 12.19 -6.60 -11.85
C THR A 25 11.22 -6.09 -12.93
N LEU A 26 10.99 -6.91 -13.96
CA LEU A 26 10.03 -6.57 -15.01
C LEU A 26 8.60 -6.45 -14.46
N GLU A 27 8.23 -7.36 -13.56
CA GLU A 27 6.92 -7.38 -12.91
C GLU A 27 6.68 -6.09 -12.13
N GLY A 28 7.64 -5.66 -11.30
CA GLY A 28 7.48 -4.42 -10.54
C GLY A 28 7.40 -3.18 -11.42
N ASN A 29 8.15 -3.13 -12.53
CA ASN A 29 8.02 -2.05 -13.50
C ASN A 29 6.64 -2.04 -14.20
N GLN A 30 6.09 -3.21 -14.52
CA GLN A 30 4.74 -3.31 -15.08
C GLN A 30 3.73 -2.79 -14.07
N ARG A 31 3.78 -3.27 -12.82
CA ARG A 31 2.83 -2.88 -11.79
C ARG A 31 2.89 -1.39 -11.47
N PHE A 32 4.08 -0.82 -11.41
CA PHE A 32 4.29 0.61 -11.20
C PHE A 32 3.62 1.46 -12.30
N ARG A 33 3.72 1.02 -13.56
CA ARG A 33 3.05 1.67 -14.69
C ARG A 33 1.53 1.50 -14.65
N GLU A 34 1.02 0.32 -14.31
CA GLU A 34 -0.41 0.05 -14.18
C GLU A 34 -1.05 0.97 -13.12
N LEU A 35 -0.36 1.13 -11.99
CA LEU A 35 -0.77 2.01 -10.89
C LEU A 35 -0.59 3.51 -11.19
N LYS A 36 -0.05 3.85 -12.38
CA LYS A 36 0.27 5.22 -12.82
C LYS A 36 1.14 5.99 -11.83
N ALA A 37 1.96 5.27 -11.06
CA ALA A 37 2.92 5.87 -10.14
C ALA A 37 4.04 6.58 -10.93
N LYS A 38 4.50 7.71 -10.40
CA LYS A 38 5.54 8.56 -10.99
C LYS A 38 6.82 8.55 -10.17
N SER A 39 6.71 8.39 -8.86
CA SER A 39 7.85 8.50 -7.95
C SER A 39 7.83 7.46 -6.84
N LEU A 40 8.99 6.88 -6.58
CA LEU A 40 9.19 5.97 -5.45
C LEU A 40 9.53 6.74 -4.16
N PRO A 41 9.21 6.18 -2.99
CA PRO A 41 8.38 4.98 -2.82
C PRO A 41 6.89 5.31 -3.06
N SER A 42 6.11 4.29 -3.43
CA SER A 42 4.68 4.43 -3.74
C SER A 42 3.88 3.36 -3.01
N ILE A 43 2.68 3.71 -2.52
CA ILE A 43 1.75 2.77 -1.91
C ILE A 43 0.43 2.87 -2.64
N ALA A 44 -0.05 1.72 -3.11
CA ALA A 44 -1.39 1.57 -3.62
C ALA A 44 -2.23 0.72 -2.66
N LEU A 45 -3.48 1.12 -2.46
CA LEU A 45 -4.48 0.38 -1.71
C LEU A 45 -5.62 0.03 -2.67
N ASP A 46 -6.01 -1.24 -2.71
CA ASP A 46 -7.06 -1.76 -3.61
C ASP A 46 -6.81 -1.45 -5.11
N GLY A 47 -5.54 -1.36 -5.50
CA GLY A 47 -5.14 -1.04 -6.87
C GLY A 47 -5.16 0.46 -7.21
N GLU A 48 -5.48 1.32 -6.26
CA GLU A 48 -5.41 2.78 -6.41
C GLU A 48 -4.16 3.33 -5.73
N LEU A 49 -3.41 4.18 -6.44
CA LEU A 49 -2.27 4.89 -5.87
C LEU A 49 -2.75 5.91 -4.83
N VAL A 50 -2.40 5.68 -3.56
CA VAL A 50 -2.82 6.54 -2.44
C VAL A 50 -1.68 7.44 -1.99
N TYR A 51 -0.46 6.90 -1.95
CA TYR A 51 0.71 7.65 -1.52
C TYR A 51 1.83 7.56 -2.55
N GLU A 52 2.48 8.70 -2.77
CA GLU A 52 3.60 8.83 -3.70
C GLU A 52 4.67 9.74 -3.09
N SER A 53 5.94 9.38 -3.26
CA SER A 53 7.13 10.10 -2.77
C SER A 53 7.29 10.16 -1.24
N LEU A 54 6.21 10.17 -0.49
CA LEU A 54 6.19 10.21 0.97
C LEU A 54 5.44 8.99 1.50
N ILE A 55 6.09 8.26 2.42
CA ILE A 55 5.44 7.14 3.12
C ILE A 55 4.68 7.69 4.32
N PRO A 56 3.39 7.36 4.47
CA PRO A 56 2.59 7.79 5.60
C PRO A 56 3.13 7.19 6.91
N GLY A 57 2.80 7.86 8.01
CA GLY A 57 2.99 7.30 9.35
C GLY A 57 2.12 6.05 9.57
N GLN A 58 2.45 5.27 10.59
CA GLN A 58 1.70 4.07 10.96
C GLN A 58 0.21 4.34 11.19
N GLU A 59 -0.09 5.36 12.01
CA GLU A 59 -1.46 5.69 12.39
C GLU A 59 -2.31 6.10 11.18
N GLU A 60 -1.73 6.89 10.27
CA GLU A 60 -2.40 7.34 9.04
C GLU A 60 -2.67 6.17 8.10
N LEU A 61 -1.69 5.28 7.90
CA LEU A 61 -1.86 4.09 7.08
C LEU A 61 -2.93 3.14 7.65
N ILE A 62 -2.93 2.93 8.97
CA ILE A 62 -3.92 2.09 9.65
C ILE A 62 -5.33 2.70 9.53
N ALA A 63 -5.45 4.01 9.72
CA ALA A 63 -6.74 4.71 9.63
C ALA A 63 -7.33 4.59 8.21
N GLU A 64 -6.51 4.79 7.18
CA GLU A 64 -6.92 4.66 5.77
C GLU A 64 -7.39 3.24 5.45
N ILE A 65 -6.61 2.22 5.82
CA ILE A 65 -6.97 0.80 5.61
C ILE A 65 -8.28 0.45 6.32
N THR A 66 -8.41 0.85 7.59
CA THR A 66 -9.61 0.55 8.39
C THR A 66 -10.84 1.28 7.86
N GLY A 67 -10.66 2.54 7.41
CA GLY A 67 -11.71 3.33 6.79
C GLY A 67 -12.26 2.67 5.54
N ARG A 68 -11.38 2.27 4.61
CA ARG A 68 -11.74 1.54 3.40
C ARG A 68 -12.44 0.22 3.69
N TRP A 69 -11.90 -0.57 4.63
CA TRP A 69 -12.51 -1.84 5.03
C TRP A 69 -13.93 -1.66 5.55
N LYS A 70 -14.19 -0.62 6.35
CA LYS A 70 -15.54 -0.30 6.85
C LYS A 70 -16.51 0.10 5.74
N ILE A 71 -16.04 0.82 4.71
CA ILE A 71 -16.89 1.21 3.57
C ILE A 71 -17.27 -0.03 2.74
N LEU A 72 -16.35 -0.97 2.56
CA LEU A 72 -16.58 -2.18 1.75
C LEU A 72 -17.42 -3.25 2.46
N ASN A 73 -17.45 -3.26 3.80
CA ASN A 73 -18.15 -4.26 4.62
C ASN A 73 -19.33 -3.68 5.42
N GLY A 74 -19.67 -2.41 5.20
CA GLY A 74 -20.72 -1.67 5.92
C GLY A 74 -22.07 -1.66 5.22
#